data_AF-A0A920G9F3-F1
#
_entry.id   AF-A0A920G9F3-F1
#
_cell.length_a   1.000
_cell.length_b   1.000
_cell.length_c   1.000
_cell.angle_alpha   90.00
_cell.angle_beta   90.00
_cell.angle_gamma   90.00
#
_symmetry.space_group_name_H-M   'P 1'
#
loop_
_entity.id
_entity.type
_entity.pdbx_description
1 polymer ?
#
loop_
_entity_poly.entity_id
_entity_poly.type
_entity_poly.pdbx_seq_one_letter_code
_entity_poly.pdbx_strand_id
1 'polypeptide(L)'
;MESWRRVTLFSAWLPIKNAINKRLKFNSHLAYYPPCFIEPRNLEFTDSKIHILIGDLDNWTPAIPCQNLVEKLKTNTDINITVYENSHHSFDRDSPVIRNEEAYNFSDCLFRMTMMVKF
;
A
#
# COMPACT_ATOMS: atom_id res chain seq x y z
N MET A 1 4.09 -2.13 15.24
CA MET A 1 3.64 -3.12 14.24
C MET A 1 3.14 -2.51 12.93
N GLU A 2 2.95 -1.18 12.82
CA GLU A 2 2.47 -0.53 11.58
C GLU A 2 3.55 -0.33 10.51
N SER A 3 4.82 -0.25 10.89
CA SER A 3 5.93 0.00 9.94
C SER A 3 6.08 -1.10 8.89
N TRP A 4 5.91 -2.37 9.26
CA TRP A 4 6.06 -3.51 8.36
C TRP A 4 5.01 -3.54 7.24
N ARG A 5 3.81 -3.01 7.49
CA ARG A 5 2.69 -3.05 6.54
C ARG A 5 2.94 -2.18 5.31
N ARG A 6 3.68 -1.08 5.49
CA ARG A 6 4.18 -0.23 4.38
C ARG A 6 5.23 -0.92 3.53
N VAL A 7 6.10 -1.72 4.17
CA VAL A 7 7.23 -2.38 3.49
C VAL A 7 6.75 -3.37 2.45
N THR A 8 5.65 -4.10 2.71
CA THR A 8 5.21 -5.16 1.80
C THR A 8 4.91 -4.66 0.38
N LEU A 9 4.15 -3.56 0.23
CA LEU A 9 3.88 -2.98 -1.10
C LEU A 9 5.14 -2.41 -1.75
N PHE A 10 5.90 -1.59 -1.02
CA PHE A 10 7.07 -0.91 -1.61
C PHE A 10 8.27 -1.84 -1.85
N SER A 11 8.33 -3.01 -1.21
CA SER A 11 9.32 -4.04 -1.55
C SER A 11 9.12 -4.64 -2.95
N ALA A 12 7.93 -4.48 -3.54
CA ALA A 12 7.66 -4.81 -4.95
C ALA A 12 7.98 -3.65 -5.90
N TRP A 13 8.16 -2.43 -5.40
CA TRP A 13 8.45 -1.26 -6.22
C TRP A 13 9.90 -1.34 -6.73
N LEU A 14 10.07 -1.35 -8.06
CA LEU A 14 11.33 -1.73 -8.70
C LEU A 14 12.52 -0.84 -8.27
N PRO A 15 12.37 0.50 -8.10
CA PRO A 15 13.43 1.35 -7.56
C PRO A 15 13.89 0.93 -6.15
N ILE A 16 12.98 0.65 -5.22
CA ILE A 16 13.33 0.19 -3.86
C ILE A 16 13.96 -1.19 -3.90
N LYS A 17 13.33 -2.14 -4.63
CA LYS A 17 13.86 -3.49 -4.79
C LYS A 17 15.29 -3.47 -5.32
N ASN A 18 15.57 -2.66 -6.35
CA ASN A 18 16.92 -2.54 -6.94
C ASN A 18 17.92 -1.78 -6.07
N ALA A 19 17.46 -0.87 -5.20
CA ALA A 19 18.32 -0.22 -4.22
C ALA A 19 18.79 -1.20 -3.13
N ILE A 20 17.94 -2.16 -2.74
CA ILE A 20 18.23 -3.17 -1.73
C ILE A 20 18.99 -4.37 -2.34
N ASN A 21 18.48 -4.94 -3.43
CA ASN A 21 19.05 -6.11 -4.09
C ASN A 21 18.66 -6.16 -5.57
N LYS A 22 19.62 -6.07 -6.48
CA LYS A 22 19.36 -6.10 -7.93
C LYS A 22 19.02 -7.50 -8.47
N ARG A 23 19.42 -8.57 -7.77
CA ARG A 23 19.33 -9.95 -8.27
C ARG A 23 18.07 -10.66 -7.78
N LEU A 24 17.75 -10.53 -6.49
CA LEU A 24 16.65 -11.25 -5.86
C LEU A 24 15.40 -10.39 -5.75
N LYS A 25 14.22 -11.01 -5.78
CA LYS A 25 12.91 -10.41 -5.49
C LYS A 25 12.13 -11.37 -4.60
N PHE A 26 11.17 -10.85 -3.84
CA PHE A 26 10.17 -11.70 -3.20
C PHE A 26 9.26 -12.33 -4.26
N ASN A 27 8.71 -13.52 -3.99
CA ASN A 27 7.84 -14.21 -4.93
C ASN A 27 6.40 -13.64 -4.94
N SER A 28 5.98 -13.03 -3.83
CA SER A 28 4.64 -12.47 -3.67
C SER A 28 4.59 -11.44 -2.54
N HIS A 29 3.59 -10.55 -2.58
CA HIS A 29 3.39 -9.46 -1.64
C HIS A 29 1.94 -9.42 -1.17
N LEU A 30 1.68 -9.64 0.12
CA LEU A 30 0.35 -9.51 0.73
C LEU A 30 0.30 -8.26 1.62
N ALA A 31 -0.16 -7.15 1.07
CA ALA A 31 -0.11 -5.85 1.73
C ALA A 31 -1.42 -5.55 2.47
N TYR A 32 -1.35 -5.49 3.79
CA TYR A 32 -2.45 -5.06 4.65
C TYR A 32 -2.46 -3.55 4.75
N TYR A 33 -3.55 -2.94 4.28
CA TYR A 33 -3.86 -1.51 4.30
C TYR A 33 -2.61 -0.64 4.08
N PRO A 34 -1.94 -0.79 2.92
CA PRO A 34 -0.74 -0.04 2.60
C PRO A 34 -1.09 1.43 2.28
N PRO A 35 -0.15 2.37 2.45
CA PRO A 35 -0.37 3.79 2.20
C PRO A 35 -0.29 4.10 0.71
N CYS A 36 -1.25 3.64 -0.10
CA CYS A 36 -1.29 3.93 -1.54
C CYS A 36 -1.54 5.42 -1.85
N PHE A 37 -1.91 6.21 -0.83
CA PHE A 37 -1.95 7.67 -0.92
C PHE A 37 -0.55 8.31 -1.05
N ILE A 38 0.53 7.53 -0.90
CA ILE A 38 1.89 7.89 -1.32
C ILE A 38 2.13 7.21 -2.67
N GLU A 39 1.77 7.90 -3.74
CA GLU A 39 1.85 7.39 -5.10
C GLU A 39 3.23 7.65 -5.72
N PRO A 40 4.01 6.63 -6.08
CA PRO A 40 5.26 6.83 -6.80
C PRO A 40 4.99 7.29 -8.24
N ARG A 41 5.76 8.27 -8.73
CA ARG A 41 5.70 8.66 -10.16
C ARG A 41 6.20 7.56 -11.08
N ASN A 42 7.21 6.80 -10.65
CA ASN A 42 7.63 5.59 -11.35
C ASN A 42 6.69 4.45 -10.93
N LEU A 43 5.89 3.96 -11.86
CA LEU A 43 4.93 2.87 -11.67
C LEU A 43 5.49 1.49 -12.08
N GLU A 44 6.81 1.34 -12.14
CA GLU A 44 7.47 0.06 -12.37
C GLU A 44 7.51 -0.76 -11.07
N PHE A 45 6.77 -1.86 -11.08
CA PHE A 45 6.78 -2.88 -10.04
C PHE A 45 7.40 -4.16 -10.59
N THR A 46 7.82 -5.05 -9.71
CA THR A 46 8.20 -6.40 -10.10
C THR A 46 7.01 -7.16 -10.70
N ASP A 47 7.31 -8.17 -11.50
CA ASP A 47 6.40 -9.21 -12.01
C ASP A 47 5.91 -10.19 -10.93
N SER A 48 6.28 -10.01 -9.67
CA SER A 48 5.78 -10.80 -8.54
C SER A 48 4.33 -10.45 -8.21
N LYS A 49 3.55 -11.43 -7.79
CA LYS A 49 2.14 -11.23 -7.42
C LYS A 49 1.98 -10.28 -6.23
N ILE A 50 1.08 -9.31 -6.33
CA ILE A 50 0.73 -8.35 -5.28
C ILE A 50 -0.76 -8.47 -4.97
N HIS A 51 -1.10 -8.59 -3.70
CA HIS A 51 -2.49 -8.56 -3.24
C HIS A 51 -2.64 -7.55 -2.10
N ILE A 52 -3.57 -6.62 -2.24
CA ILE A 52 -3.88 -5.60 -1.24
C ILE A 52 -5.13 -6.02 -0.47
N LEU A 53 -5.10 -5.89 0.85
CA LEU A 53 -6.23 -6.09 1.75
C LEU A 53 -6.52 -4.79 2.49
N ILE A 54 -7.67 -4.16 2.27
CA ILE A 54 -7.95 -2.82 2.81
C ILE A 54 -9.39 -2.68 3.29
N GLY A 55 -9.63 -1.85 4.31
CA GLY A 55 -10.97 -1.54 4.76
C GLY A 55 -11.59 -0.38 3.98
N ASP A 56 -12.88 -0.45 3.69
CA ASP A 56 -13.60 0.58 2.93
C ASP A 56 -13.73 1.92 3.69
N LEU A 57 -13.81 1.87 5.02
CA LEU A 57 -13.93 3.02 5.94
C LEU A 57 -12.58 3.38 6.61
N ASP A 58 -11.47 2.88 6.08
CA ASP A 58 -10.14 3.25 6.55
C ASP A 58 -9.84 4.71 6.22
N ASN A 59 -9.69 5.55 7.23
CA ASN A 59 -9.32 6.96 7.08
C ASN A 59 -7.85 7.24 7.40
N TRP A 60 -7.08 6.23 7.82
CA TRP A 60 -5.62 6.31 8.04
C TRP A 60 -4.84 5.91 6.79
N THR A 61 -5.35 4.92 6.05
CA THR A 61 -4.82 4.46 4.76
C THR A 61 -6.01 4.21 3.84
N PRO A 62 -6.55 5.25 3.18
CA PRO A 62 -7.82 5.12 2.47
C PRO A 62 -7.78 4.14 1.30
N ALA A 63 -8.91 3.44 1.09
CA ALA A 63 -9.02 2.41 0.05
C ALA A 63 -8.94 2.98 -1.37
N ILE A 64 -9.52 4.15 -1.63
CA ILE A 64 -9.62 4.75 -2.97
C ILE A 64 -8.24 4.92 -3.64
N PRO A 65 -7.20 5.47 -2.98
CA PRO A 65 -5.84 5.47 -3.52
C PRO A 65 -5.32 4.09 -3.93
N CYS A 66 -5.62 3.03 -3.17
CA CYS A 66 -5.18 1.67 -3.53
C CYS A 66 -5.95 1.10 -4.71
N GLN A 67 -7.27 1.35 -4.80
CA GLN A 67 -8.06 0.98 -5.98
C GLN A 67 -7.51 1.66 -7.24
N ASN A 68 -7.24 2.97 -7.16
CA ASN A 68 -6.64 3.73 -8.26
C ASN A 68 -5.25 3.21 -8.66
N LEU A 69 -4.42 2.82 -7.68
CA LEU A 69 -3.11 2.24 -7.95
C LEU A 69 -3.23 0.89 -8.68
N VAL A 70 -4.13 0.01 -8.24
CA VAL A 70 -4.41 -1.28 -8.89
C VAL A 70 -4.86 -1.06 -10.34
N GLU A 71 -5.78 -0.14 -10.58
CA GLU A 71 -6.25 0.19 -11.93
C GLU A 71 -5.13 0.66 -12.87
N LYS A 72 -4.17 1.44 -12.34
CA LYS A 72 -3.00 1.91 -13.10
C LYS A 72 -1.99 0.82 -13.41
N LEU A 73 -1.85 -0.17 -12.52
CA LEU A 73 -0.79 -1.19 -12.58
C LEU A 73 -1.23 -2.51 -13.22
N LYS A 74 -2.52 -2.85 -13.17
CA LYS A 74 -3.05 -4.18 -13.59
C LYS A 74 -2.76 -4.58 -15.04
N THR A 75 -2.39 -3.63 -15.90
CA THR A 75 -2.01 -3.92 -17.30
C THR A 75 -0.63 -4.53 -17.42
N ASN A 76 0.29 -4.23 -16.49
CA ASN A 76 1.71 -4.62 -16.56
C ASN A 76 2.20 -5.35 -15.29
N THR A 77 1.38 -5.46 -14.26
CA THR A 77 1.72 -6.07 -12.95
C THR A 77 0.60 -7.01 -12.52
N ASP A 78 0.94 -8.20 -12.00
CA ASP A 78 -0.02 -9.09 -11.33
C ASP A 78 -0.37 -8.50 -9.96
N ILE A 79 -1.32 -7.56 -9.95
CA ILE A 79 -1.81 -6.89 -8.75
C ILE A 79 -3.32 -6.99 -8.64
N ASN A 80 -3.79 -7.27 -7.43
CA ASN A 80 -5.22 -7.30 -7.10
C ASN A 80 -5.50 -6.67 -5.71
N ILE A 81 -6.77 -6.42 -5.43
CA ILE A 81 -7.24 -5.83 -4.18
C ILE A 81 -8.52 -6.49 -3.68
N THR A 82 -8.60 -6.67 -2.36
CA THR A 82 -9.84 -6.96 -1.64
C THR A 82 -10.15 -5.78 -0.74
N VAL A 83 -11.33 -5.19 -0.94
CA VAL A 83 -11.88 -4.15 -0.06
C VAL A 83 -12.91 -4.83 0.83
N TYR A 84 -12.73 -4.72 2.15
CA TYR A 84 -13.68 -5.25 3.12
C TYR A 84 -14.73 -4.20 3.45
N GLU A 85 -15.99 -4.49 3.16
CA GLU A 85 -17.13 -3.60 3.42
C GLU A 85 -17.33 -3.34 4.92
N ASN A 86 -17.73 -2.12 5.27
CA ASN A 86 -17.95 -1.60 6.61
C ASN A 86 -16.78 -1.85 7.59
N SER A 87 -15.55 -1.78 7.12
CA SER A 87 -14.35 -2.07 7.91
C SER A 87 -13.35 -0.91 7.90
N HIS A 88 -12.72 -0.70 9.06
CA HIS A 88 -11.79 0.40 9.30
C HIS A 88 -10.33 -0.05 9.23
N HIS A 89 -9.42 0.90 9.53
CA HIS A 89 -8.03 0.58 9.78
C HIS A 89 -7.90 -0.53 10.84
N SER A 90 -7.01 -1.50 10.60
CA SER A 90 -6.84 -2.66 11.48
C SER A 90 -8.06 -3.59 11.60
N PHE A 91 -8.80 -3.81 10.51
CA PHE A 91 -9.91 -4.80 10.43
C PHE A 91 -9.49 -6.24 10.83
N ASP A 92 -8.20 -6.53 10.89
CA ASP A 92 -7.60 -7.80 11.29
C ASP A 92 -7.45 -7.97 12.81
N ARG A 93 -7.99 -7.06 13.62
CA ARG A 93 -7.92 -7.11 15.08
C ARG A 93 -9.24 -7.56 15.70
N ASP A 94 -9.13 -8.36 16.77
CA ASP A 94 -10.24 -8.74 17.65
C ASP A 94 -10.42 -7.73 18.79
N SER A 95 -10.61 -6.46 18.43
CA SER A 95 -10.83 -5.36 19.37
C SER A 95 -11.82 -4.35 18.81
N PRO A 96 -12.64 -3.70 19.64
CA PRO A 96 -13.54 -2.64 19.17
C PRO A 96 -12.79 -1.52 18.45
N VAL A 97 -13.47 -0.86 17.51
CA VAL A 97 -12.96 0.34 16.85
C VAL A 97 -12.84 1.44 17.90
N ILE A 98 -11.67 2.09 17.94
CA ILE A 98 -11.40 3.22 18.83
C ILE A 98 -11.17 4.45 17.96
N ARG A 99 -11.93 5.51 18.22
CA ARG A 99 -11.70 6.82 17.60
C ARG A 99 -10.66 7.59 18.39
N ASN A 100 -9.62 8.05 17.71
CA ASN A 100 -8.60 8.95 18.27
C ASN A 100 -8.66 10.28 17.50
N GLU A 101 -9.06 11.36 18.17
CA GLU A 101 -9.19 12.69 17.57
C GLU A 101 -7.85 13.34 17.23
N GLU A 102 -6.75 12.86 17.82
CA GLU A 102 -5.40 13.34 17.56
C GLU A 102 -4.70 12.53 16.46
N ALA A 103 -5.33 11.46 15.95
CA ALA A 103 -4.77 10.64 14.89
C ALA A 103 -4.86 11.36 13.54
N TYR A 104 -3.90 11.06 12.66
CA TYR A 104 -3.93 11.55 11.29
C TYR A 104 -5.13 10.97 10.51
N ASN A 105 -5.74 11.82 9.68
CA ASN A 105 -6.73 11.42 8.71
C ASN A 105 -6.20 11.76 7.31
N PHE A 106 -6.09 10.75 6.45
CA PHE A 106 -5.54 10.86 5.10
C PHE A 106 -6.61 10.67 4.01
N SER A 107 -7.90 10.68 4.36
CA SER A 107 -9.03 10.47 3.43
C SER A 107 -8.95 11.34 2.17
N ASP A 108 -8.48 12.59 2.32
CA ASP A 108 -8.38 13.58 1.24
C ASP A 108 -6.94 13.81 0.76
N CYS A 109 -6.01 12.90 1.08
CA CYS A 109 -4.60 13.04 0.74
C CYS A 109 -4.21 12.19 -0.48
N LEU A 110 -3.39 12.78 -1.36
CA LEU A 110 -2.64 12.05 -2.40
C LEU A 110 -1.29 12.73 -2.61
N PHE A 111 -0.23 12.13 -2.07
CA PHE A 111 1.15 12.60 -2.21
C PHE A 111 1.82 11.91 -3.40
N ARG A 112 2.38 12.69 -4.32
CA ARG A 112 3.16 12.17 -5.44
C ARG A 112 4.64 12.15 -5.10
N MET A 113 5.23 10.95 -5.02
CA MET A 113 6.64 10.77 -4.74
C MET A 113 7.47 10.83 -6.02
N THR A 114 8.41 11.76 -6.07
CA THR A 114 9.15 12.11 -7.29
C THR A 114 10.51 11.41 -7.39
N MET A 115 11.18 11.21 -6.27
CA MET A 115 12.50 10.60 -6.20
C MET A 115 12.75 10.03 -4.79
N MET A 116 13.54 8.96 -4.72
CA MET A 116 14.07 8.48 -3.45
C MET A 116 15.34 9.26 -3.12
N VAL A 117 15.40 9.83 -1.91
CA VAL A 117 16.63 10.39 -1.37
C VAL A 117 17.44 9.25 -0.77
N LYS A 118 18.69 9.07 -1.23
CA LYS A 118 19.66 8.19 -0.58
C LYS A 118 20.32 8.96 0.56
N PHE A 119 20.34 8.37 1.74
CA PHE A 119 21.19 8.78 2.86
C PHE A 119 22.50 8.00 2.82
#